data_AF-A0A8J7R2K9-F1
#
_entry.id   AF-A0A8J7R2K9-F1
#
_cell.length_a   1.000
_cell.length_b   1.000
_cell.length_c   1.000
_cell.angle_alpha   90.00
_cell.angle_beta   90.00
_cell.angle_gamma   90.00
#
_symmetry.space_group_name_H-M   'P 1'
#
loop_
_entity.id
_entity.type
_entity.pdbx_description
1 polymer ?
#
loop_
_entity_poly.entity_id
_entity_poly.type
_entity_poly.pdbx_seq_one_letter_code
_entity_poly.pdbx_strand_id
1 'polypeptide(L)'
;MSSLQGLEPNPCESGVKKGRIGRSNKGVYTLLISVPSGLSLKVGKLGRVRLKKGIYIYTGSALGPGGLEKRLRRHLGRKKKRFWHVDYLLASGNAHVKAIAFAPTYGRAECRLNKS
;
A
#
# COMPACT_ATOMS: atom_id res chain seq x y z
N MET A 1 16.37 24.35 36.92
CA MET A 1 15.02 23.89 37.32
C MET A 1 14.01 24.59 36.44
N SER A 2 13.07 23.83 35.85
CA SER A 2 11.91 24.28 35.07
C SER A 2 12.22 25.03 33.76
N SER A 3 11.56 24.76 32.63
CA SER A 3 10.56 23.77 32.31
C SER A 3 10.50 23.71 30.78
N LEU A 4 10.68 22.52 30.21
CA LEU A 4 10.31 22.22 28.83
C LEU A 4 8.78 22.14 28.81
N GLN A 5 8.10 23.04 28.10
CA GLN A 5 6.68 22.90 27.79
C GLN A 5 6.44 23.18 26.32
N GLY A 6 5.84 22.20 25.66
CA GLY A 6 4.80 22.46 24.67
C GLY A 6 5.16 22.21 23.21
N LEU A 7 5.25 20.94 22.81
CA LEU A 7 4.69 20.44 21.54
C LEU A 7 4.36 18.96 21.72
N GLU A 8 3.29 18.69 22.47
CA GLU A 8 2.65 17.36 22.51
C GLU A 8 2.15 17.02 21.09
N PRO A 9 2.49 15.87 20.51
CA PRO A 9 1.88 15.43 19.26
C PRO A 9 0.40 15.14 19.51
N ASN A 10 -0.46 15.84 18.76
CA ASN A 10 -1.90 15.61 18.77
C ASN A 10 -2.21 14.11 18.67
N PRO A 11 -2.97 13.54 19.62
CA PRO A 11 -3.42 12.17 19.49
C PRO A 11 -4.43 12.15 18.36
N CYS A 12 -3.97 11.74 17.17
CA CYS A 12 -4.86 11.37 16.09
C CYS A 12 -5.48 10.03 16.48
N GLU A 13 -6.42 10.07 17.42
CA GLU A 13 -7.34 8.97 17.75
C GLU A 13 -8.22 8.69 16.53
N SER A 14 -7.65 8.05 15.53
CA SER A 14 -8.41 7.29 14.55
C SER A 14 -8.45 5.87 15.09
N GLY A 15 -9.41 5.64 15.98
CA GLY A 15 -9.79 4.31 16.42
C GLY A 15 -9.87 3.39 15.21
N VAL A 16 -9.13 2.28 15.26
CA VAL A 16 -9.14 1.24 14.23
C VAL A 16 -10.53 0.61 14.25
N LYS A 17 -11.50 1.26 13.60
CA LYS A 17 -12.79 0.66 13.32
C LYS A 17 -12.53 -0.42 12.30
N LYS A 18 -12.77 -1.68 12.70
CA LYS A 18 -12.82 -2.86 11.81
C LYS A 18 -13.97 -2.62 10.82
N GLY A 19 -13.70 -1.82 9.80
CA GLY A 19 -14.69 -1.32 8.87
C GLY A 19 -15.28 -2.47 8.06
N ARG A 20 -16.60 -2.65 8.14
CA ARG A 20 -17.34 -3.43 7.14
C ARG A 20 -17.07 -2.81 5.76
N ILE A 21 -16.64 -3.65 4.83
CA ILE A 21 -16.35 -3.34 3.43
C ILE A 21 -17.62 -2.76 2.77
N GLY A 22 -17.75 -1.44 2.75
CA GLY A 22 -18.88 -0.72 2.17
C GLY A 22 -18.75 -0.55 0.65
N ARG A 23 -19.90 -0.46 -0.04
CA ARG A 23 -20.17 -0.62 -1.50
C ARG A 23 -19.29 0.12 -2.54
N SER A 24 -18.23 0.84 -2.16
CA SER A 24 -17.20 1.32 -3.07
C SER A 24 -15.83 1.17 -2.41
N ASN A 25 -15.19 0.02 -2.62
CA ASN A 25 -13.86 -0.30 -2.08
C ASN A 25 -12.73 0.53 -2.70
N LYS A 26 -12.99 1.69 -3.31
CA LYS A 26 -11.91 2.49 -3.90
C LYS A 26 -11.04 3.10 -2.82
N GLY A 27 -9.76 3.30 -3.09
CA GLY A 27 -8.85 3.78 -2.07
C GLY A 27 -7.40 3.81 -2.48
N VAL A 28 -6.56 4.17 -1.51
CA VAL A 28 -5.11 3.98 -1.55
C VAL A 28 -4.72 2.87 -0.59
N TYR A 29 -3.69 2.12 -0.94
CA TYR A 29 -3.12 1.09 -0.09
C TYR A 29 -1.61 1.18 -0.08
N THR A 30 -1.04 0.75 1.03
CA THR A 30 0.39 0.69 1.28
C THR A 30 0.75 -0.71 1.75
N LEU A 31 1.68 -1.35 1.06
CA LEU A 31 2.23 -2.66 1.41
C LEU A 31 3.57 -2.44 2.10
N LEU A 32 3.70 -2.98 3.31
CA LEU A 32 4.98 -3.10 4.01
C LEU A 32 5.59 -4.45 3.65
N ILE A 33 6.75 -4.43 2.99
CA ILE A 33 7.37 -5.61 2.41
C ILE A 33 8.73 -5.82 3.05
N SER A 34 8.94 -6.98 3.66
CA SER A 34 10.22 -7.38 4.23
C SER A 34 11.00 -8.22 3.24
N VAL A 35 12.27 -7.86 3.03
CA VAL A 35 13.25 -8.60 2.24
C VAL A 35 14.36 -9.06 3.19
N PRO A 36 14.35 -10.33 3.65
CA PRO A 36 15.24 -10.81 4.71
C PRO A 36 16.69 -10.98 4.25
N SER A 37 16.95 -11.13 2.95
CA SER A 37 18.29 -11.17 2.35
C SER A 37 18.30 -10.44 1.00
N GLY A 38 19.47 -9.94 0.58
CA GLY A 38 19.59 -9.19 -0.67
C GLY A 38 19.05 -9.97 -1.87
N LEU A 39 18.32 -9.29 -2.74
CA LEU A 39 17.58 -9.91 -3.84
C LEU A 39 17.94 -9.22 -5.16
N SER A 40 18.27 -10.01 -6.18
CA SER A 40 18.44 -9.52 -7.56
C SER A 40 17.35 -10.12 -8.43
N LEU A 41 16.54 -9.28 -9.06
CA LEU A 41 15.42 -9.73 -9.88
C LEU A 41 15.30 -8.92 -11.17
N LYS A 42 14.81 -9.55 -12.25
CA LYS A 42 14.48 -8.86 -13.49
C LYS A 42 13.04 -8.35 -13.42
N VAL A 43 12.87 -7.03 -13.45
CA VAL A 43 11.58 -6.34 -13.32
C VAL A 43 11.16 -5.77 -14.67
N GLY A 44 10.41 -6.55 -15.45
CA GLY A 44 9.83 -6.08 -16.72
C GLY A 44 10.81 -5.28 -17.61
N LYS A 45 10.39 -4.08 -18.03
CA LYS A 45 11.22 -3.13 -18.80
C LYS A 45 12.29 -2.40 -17.97
N LEU A 46 12.18 -2.42 -16.64
CA LEU A 46 13.14 -1.79 -15.73
C LEU A 46 14.47 -2.57 -15.65
N GLY A 47 14.52 -3.80 -16.20
CA GLY A 47 15.73 -4.60 -16.25
C GLY A 47 16.07 -5.25 -14.91
N ARG A 48 17.36 -5.48 -14.65
CA ARG A 48 17.82 -6.10 -13.40
C ARG A 48 17.87 -5.06 -12.28
N VAL A 49 17.16 -5.33 -11.20
CA VAL A 49 17.15 -4.51 -9.98
C VAL A 49 17.75 -5.31 -8.84
N ARG A 50 18.68 -4.71 -8.11
CA ARG A 50 19.27 -5.27 -6.88
C ARG A 50 18.70 -4.55 -5.67
N LEU A 51 18.01 -5.28 -4.82
CA LEU A 51 17.48 -4.84 -3.54
C LEU A 51 18.38 -5.35 -2.42
N LYS A 52 18.64 -4.50 -1.44
CA LYS A 52 19.36 -4.89 -0.21
C LYS A 52 18.38 -5.56 0.76
N LYS A 53 18.90 -6.22 1.78
CA LYS A 53 18.09 -6.64 2.94
C LYS A 53 17.45 -5.41 3.56
N GLY A 54 16.16 -5.46 3.89
CA GLY A 54 15.47 -4.35 4.54
C GLY A 54 13.95 -4.39 4.42
N ILE A 55 13.33 -3.31 4.88
CA ILE A 55 11.89 -3.07 4.78
C ILE A 55 11.64 -2.07 3.66
N TYR A 56 10.68 -2.41 2.81
CA TYR A 56 10.27 -1.64 1.65
C TYR A 56 8.80 -1.27 1.75
N ILE A 57 8.45 -0.08 1.29
CA ILE A 57 7.08 0.42 1.29
C ILE A 57 6.64 0.57 -0.16
N TYR A 58 5.48 0.02 -0.49
CA TYR A 58 4.85 0.20 -1.80
C TYR A 58 3.46 0.79 -1.65
N THR A 59 3.26 1.98 -2.20
CA THR A 59 1.96 2.66 -2.19
C THR A 59 1.32 2.59 -3.57
N GLY A 60 0.03 2.29 -3.63
CA GLY A 60 -0.73 2.27 -4.87
C GLY A 60 -2.18 2.72 -4.69
N SER A 61 -2.81 3.08 -5.81
CA SER A 61 -4.22 3.43 -5.86
C SER A 61 -5.07 2.26 -6.39
N ALA A 62 -6.30 2.19 -5.93
CA ALA A 62 -7.28 1.18 -6.31
C ALA A 62 -8.61 1.86 -6.67
N LEU A 63 -8.57 2.79 -7.62
CA LEU A 63 -9.73 3.58 -8.06
C LEU A 63 -10.58 2.89 -9.16
N GLY A 64 -10.07 1.79 -9.72
CA GLY A 64 -10.72 1.04 -10.79
C GLY A 64 -11.83 0.07 -10.30
N PRO A 65 -12.48 -0.64 -11.23
CA PRO A 65 -13.52 -1.62 -10.91
C PRO A 65 -13.01 -2.72 -9.96
N GLY A 66 -13.72 -2.94 -8.84
CA GLY A 66 -13.36 -3.88 -7.79
C GLY A 66 -12.49 -3.33 -6.65
N GLY A 67 -12.00 -2.09 -6.77
CA GLY A 67 -11.37 -1.36 -5.67
C GLY A 67 -10.15 -2.02 -5.03
N LEU A 68 -9.89 -1.63 -3.78
CA LEU A 68 -8.85 -2.09 -2.87
C LEU A 68 -8.85 -3.61 -2.74
N GLU A 69 -10.00 -4.22 -2.50
CA GLU A 69 -10.11 -5.67 -2.28
C GLU A 69 -9.55 -6.47 -3.47
N LYS A 70 -10.00 -6.15 -4.70
CA LYS A 70 -9.49 -6.82 -5.91
C LYS A 70 -8.00 -6.58 -6.10
N ARG A 71 -7.53 -5.37 -5.78
CA ARG A 71 -6.11 -4.98 -5.92
C ARG A 71 -5.22 -5.73 -4.91
N LEU A 72 -5.62 -5.76 -3.65
CA LEU A 72 -4.93 -6.45 -2.56
C LEU A 72 -4.93 -7.96 -2.79
N ARG A 73 -6.09 -8.55 -3.11
CA ARG A 73 -6.19 -9.99 -3.43
C ARG A 73 -5.29 -10.37 -4.60
N ARG A 74 -5.19 -9.50 -5.61
CA ARG A 74 -4.25 -9.68 -6.71
C ARG A 74 -2.81 -9.62 -6.23
N HIS A 75 -2.39 -8.65 -5.42
CA HIS A 75 -1.02 -8.57 -4.90
C HIS A 75 -0.63 -9.74 -4.00
N LEU A 76 -1.58 -10.26 -3.22
CA LEU A 76 -1.35 -11.42 -2.35
C LEU A 76 -1.40 -12.75 -3.10
N GLY A 77 -2.09 -12.83 -4.23
CA GLY A 77 -2.13 -14.05 -5.06
C GLY A 77 -0.77 -14.36 -5.68
N ARG A 78 -0.28 -15.60 -5.57
CA ARG A 78 1.05 -15.99 -6.09
C ARG A 78 1.06 -16.31 -7.59
N LYS A 79 -0.04 -16.86 -8.13
CA LYS A 79 -0.20 -17.19 -9.56
C LYS A 79 -0.92 -16.06 -10.29
N LYS A 80 -0.16 -15.24 -11.03
CA LYS A 80 -0.68 -14.11 -11.82
C LYS A 80 0.33 -13.66 -12.87
N LYS A 81 -0.17 -13.07 -13.96
CA LYS A 81 0.66 -12.26 -14.86
C LYS A 81 1.23 -11.07 -14.08
N ARG A 82 2.54 -10.84 -14.15
CA ARG A 82 3.22 -9.74 -13.44
C ARG A 82 3.10 -8.48 -14.27
N PHE A 83 2.48 -7.43 -13.71
CA PHE A 83 2.34 -6.14 -14.41
C PHE A 83 2.97 -4.99 -13.62
N TRP A 84 2.92 -5.03 -12.28
CA TRP A 84 3.54 -4.02 -11.43
C TRP A 84 4.86 -4.50 -10.85
N HIS A 85 5.78 -3.58 -10.56
CA HIS A 85 7.09 -3.91 -9.99
C HIS A 85 6.96 -4.73 -8.69
N VAL A 86 5.98 -4.41 -7.86
CA VAL A 86 5.69 -5.17 -6.62
C VAL A 86 5.27 -6.61 -6.88
N ASP A 87 4.66 -6.93 -8.04
CA ASP A 87 4.32 -8.31 -8.38
C ASP A 87 5.57 -9.16 -8.64
N TYR A 88 6.63 -8.57 -9.21
CA TYR A 88 7.91 -9.25 -9.39
C TYR A 88 8.61 -9.47 -8.05
N LEU A 89 8.58 -8.46 -7.18
CA LEU A 89 9.14 -8.54 -5.84
C LEU A 89 8.49 -9.67 -5.03
N LEU A 90 7.15 -9.67 -4.93
CA LEU A 90 6.41 -10.68 -4.17
C LEU A 90 6.45 -12.09 -4.81
N ALA A 91 6.73 -12.19 -6.11
CA ALA A 91 6.92 -13.48 -6.78
C ALA A 91 8.29 -14.11 -6.53
N SER A 92 9.27 -13.36 -6.02
CA SER A 92 10.65 -13.85 -5.81
C SER A 92 10.78 -14.90 -4.71
N GLY A 93 9.76 -15.06 -3.85
CA GLY A 93 9.80 -15.95 -2.68
C GLY A 93 10.60 -15.39 -1.49
N ASN A 94 11.52 -14.45 -1.75
CA ASN A 94 12.37 -13.81 -0.75
C ASN A 94 11.87 -12.40 -0.36
N ALA A 95 10.60 -12.12 -0.60
CA ALA A 95 9.94 -10.89 -0.18
C ALA A 95 8.57 -11.22 0.37
N HIS A 96 8.24 -10.67 1.55
CA HIS A 96 7.02 -11.00 2.28
C HIS A 96 6.28 -9.74 2.67
N VAL A 97 4.98 -9.68 2.40
CA VAL A 97 4.12 -8.63 2.93
C VAL A 97 3.98 -8.85 4.44
N LYS A 98 4.42 -7.88 5.23
CA LYS A 98 4.30 -7.88 6.70
C LYS A 98 3.04 -7.20 7.18
N ALA A 99 2.65 -6.11 6.52
CA ALA A 99 1.46 -5.34 6.85
C ALA A 99 0.87 -4.70 5.60
N ILE A 100 -0.43 -4.42 5.67
CA ILE A 100 -1.17 -3.68 4.65
C ILE A 100 -1.91 -2.57 5.38
N ALA A 101 -1.60 -1.33 5.03
CA ALA A 101 -2.42 -0.18 5.39
C ALA A 101 -3.28 0.19 4.19
N PHE A 102 -4.52 0.58 4.41
CA PHE A 102 -5.37 1.10 3.34
C PHE A 102 -6.30 2.17 3.88
N ALA A 103 -6.58 3.15 3.03
CA ALA A 103 -7.56 4.18 3.29
C ALA A 103 -8.59 4.15 2.16
N PRO A 104 -9.87 3.85 2.44
CA PRO A 104 -10.91 3.98 1.44
C PRO A 104 -11.05 5.46 1.04
N THR A 105 -11.12 5.72 -0.26
CA THR A 105 -11.33 7.03 -0.84
C THR A 105 -12.61 6.99 -1.66
N TYR A 106 -13.62 7.78 -1.27
CA TYR A 106 -14.92 7.79 -1.92
C TYR A 106 -14.91 8.60 -3.23
N GLY A 107 -14.35 8.03 -4.31
CA GLY A 107 -14.48 8.58 -5.68
C GLY A 107 -13.92 9.99 -5.88
N ARG A 108 -14.07 10.54 -7.11
CA ARG A 108 -13.69 11.92 -7.46
C ARG A 108 -14.62 12.89 -6.71
N ALA A 109 -14.20 13.37 -5.55
CA ALA A 109 -14.89 14.45 -4.84
C ALA A 109 -14.82 15.80 -5.57
N GLU A 110 -14.14 15.90 -6.72
CA GLU A 110 -14.04 17.15 -7.48
C GLU A 110 -15.36 17.60 -8.09
N CYS A 111 -16.21 16.68 -8.58
CA CYS A 111 -17.41 17.09 -9.34
C CYS A 111 -18.53 17.70 -8.47
N ARG A 112 -18.46 17.58 -7.14
CA ARG A 112 -19.42 18.24 -6.23
C ARG A 112 -18.92 19.58 -5.71
N LEU A 113 -17.61 19.84 -5.80
CA LEU A 113 -16.99 21.12 -5.42
C LEU A 113 -17.03 22.14 -6.56
N ASN A 114 -17.00 21.69 -7.82
CA ASN A 114 -16.90 22.60 -8.98
C ASN A 114 -18.26 23.07 -9.54
N LYS A 115 -19.31 23.10 -8.72
CA LYS A 115 -20.54 23.83 -9.00
C LYS A 115 -20.62 25.03 -8.07
N SER A 116 -19.72 25.98 -8.30
CA SER A 116 -19.86 27.37 -7.87
C SER A 116 -20.25 28.19 -9.09
#